data_AF-A0A0G0Z8Q5-F1
#
_entry.id   AF-A0A0G0Z8Q5-F1
#
_cell.length_a   1.000
_cell.length_b   1.000
_cell.length_c   1.000
_cell.angle_alpha   90.00
_cell.angle_beta   90.00
_cell.angle_gamma   90.00
#
_symmetry.space_group_name_H-M   'P 1'
#
loop_
_entity.id
_entity.type
_entity.pdbx_description
1 polymer ?
#
loop_
_entity_poly.entity_id
_entity_poly.type
_entity_poly.pdbx_seq_one_letter_code
_entity_poly.pdbx_strand_id
1 'polypeptide(L)'
;MFKNPNGGFIKTVLILIIIILILSYFGFDIKKFIDSPTTQKNLGYVWGLGKTVWNKYLEKPLTYLWKNVFVNLLWGSFTSNMERIKGGGTITPSNWIPQI
;
A
#
# COMPACT_ATOMS: atom_id res chain seq x y z
N MET A 1 24.61 -8.55 8.50
CA MET A 1 23.37 -9.33 8.76
C MET A 1 22.28 -8.80 7.84
N PHE A 2 22.08 -9.42 6.67
CA PHE A 2 21.09 -8.95 5.69
C PHE A 2 19.70 -9.42 6.10
N LYS A 3 18.87 -8.50 6.61
CA LYS A 3 17.45 -8.77 6.86
C LYS A 3 16.75 -8.84 5.51
N ASN A 4 16.41 -10.03 5.04
CA ASN A 4 15.66 -10.23 3.80
C ASN A 4 14.23 -9.67 3.95
N PRO A 5 13.84 -8.58 3.26
CA PRO A 5 12.54 -7.94 3.45
C PRO A 5 11.36 -8.83 3.02
N ASN A 6 11.60 -9.77 2.10
CA ASN A 6 10.57 -10.69 1.59
C ASN A 6 10.30 -11.89 2.52
N GLY A 7 11.23 -12.20 3.44
CA GLY A 7 11.08 -13.33 4.36
C GLY A 7 9.94 -13.15 5.36
N GLY A 8 9.66 -11.90 5.75
CA GLY A 8 8.56 -11.60 6.67
C GLY A 8 7.19 -11.84 6.04
N PHE A 9 6.97 -11.34 4.81
CA PHE A 9 5.69 -11.45 4.13
C PHE A 9 5.31 -12.90 3.83
N ILE A 10 6.23 -13.68 3.26
CA ILE A 10 5.99 -15.10 2.93
C ILE A 10 5.72 -15.90 4.20
N LYS A 11 6.46 -15.63 5.29
CA LYS A 11 6.22 -16.27 6.59
C LYS A 11 4.84 -15.95 7.15
N THR A 12 4.38 -14.70 7.04
CA THR A 12 3.04 -14.27 7.49
C THR A 12 1.93 -14.96 6.69
N VAL A 13 2.06 -15.02 5.36
CA VAL A 13 1.09 -15.71 4.50
C VAL A 13 1.02 -17.20 4.85
N LEU A 14 2.17 -17.85 5.04
CA LEU A 14 2.21 -19.26 5.44
C LEU A 14 1.55 -19.50 6.80
N ILE A 15 1.78 -18.62 7.78
CA ILE A 15 1.12 -18.68 9.09
C ILE A 15 -0.40 -18.52 8.96
N LEU A 16 -0.87 -17.59 8.14
CA LEU A 16 -2.32 -17.41 7.90
C LEU A 16 -2.96 -18.66 7.28
N ILE A 17 -2.28 -19.30 6.33
CA ILE A 17 -2.74 -20.56 5.73
C ILE A 17 -2.83 -21.66 6.80
N ILE A 18 -1.80 -21.80 7.65
CA ILE A 18 -1.81 -22.79 8.74
C ILE A 18 -2.96 -22.54 9.71
N ILE A 19 -3.22 -21.29 10.10
CA ILE A 19 -4.33 -20.93 10.98
C ILE A 19 -5.67 -21.29 10.33
N ILE A 20 -5.85 -20.99 9.04
CA ILE A 20 -7.05 -21.34 8.28
C ILE A 20 -7.26 -22.86 8.28
N LEU A 21 -6.21 -23.64 8.00
CA LEU A 21 -6.26 -25.10 8.01
C LEU A 21 -6.61 -25.66 9.39
N ILE A 22 -6.03 -25.11 10.46
CA ILE A 22 -6.34 -25.50 11.84
C ILE A 22 -7.82 -25.22 12.16
N LEU A 23 -8.33 -24.02 11.83
CA LEU A 23 -9.73 -23.67 12.04
C LEU A 23 -10.67 -24.59 11.25
N SER A 24 -10.35 -24.88 9.99
CA SER A 24 -11.10 -25.84 9.18
C SER A 24 -11.07 -27.26 9.74
N TYR A 25 -9.93 -27.71 10.30
CA TYR A 25 -9.82 -29.01 10.98
C TYR A 25 -10.74 -29.11 12.20
N PHE A 26 -10.91 -28.02 12.94
CA PHE A 26 -11.88 -27.95 14.06
C PHE A 26 -13.35 -27.81 13.61
N GLY A 27 -13.64 -27.92 12.31
CA GLY A 27 -15.00 -27.86 11.76
C GLY A 27 -15.53 -26.43 11.56
N PHE A 28 -14.67 -25.42 11.64
CA PHE A 28 -15.08 -24.04 11.40
C PHE A 28 -15.17 -23.75 9.90
N ASP A 29 -16.39 -23.47 9.42
CA ASP A 29 -16.62 -23.02 8.05
C ASP A 29 -16.38 -21.50 7.94
N ILE A 30 -15.18 -21.16 7.50
CA ILE A 30 -14.72 -19.77 7.33
C ILE A 30 -15.61 -19.02 6.34
N LYS A 31 -16.07 -19.68 5.28
CA LYS A 31 -16.95 -19.07 4.29
C LYS A 31 -18.29 -18.72 4.93
N LYS A 32 -18.91 -19.66 5.63
CA LYS A 32 -20.17 -19.42 6.34
C LYS A 32 -20.05 -18.33 7.42
N PHE A 33 -18.91 -18.26 8.11
CA PHE A 33 -18.65 -17.22 9.09
C PHE A 33 -18.56 -15.82 8.47
N ILE A 34 -17.78 -15.69 7.38
CA ILE A 34 -17.63 -14.43 6.64
C ILE A 34 -18.95 -14.02 5.98
N ASP A 35 -19.70 -14.97 5.43
CA ASP A 35 -21.00 -14.73 4.78
C ASP A 35 -22.13 -14.47 5.79
N SER A 36 -21.88 -14.65 7.09
CA SER A 36 -22.92 -14.45 8.09
C SER A 36 -23.40 -12.98 8.13
N PRO A 37 -24.70 -12.73 8.33
CA PRO A 37 -25.24 -11.37 8.41
C PRO A 37 -24.54 -10.51 9.47
N THR A 38 -24.17 -11.10 10.61
CA THR A 38 -23.47 -10.42 11.69
C THR A 38 -22.07 -9.96 11.27
N THR A 39 -21.29 -10.86 10.67
CA THR A 39 -19.93 -10.53 10.21
C THR A 39 -19.97 -9.48 9.11
N GLN A 40 -20.86 -9.64 8.11
CA GLN A 40 -21.03 -8.66 7.03
C GLN A 40 -21.45 -7.29 7.56
N LYS A 41 -22.37 -7.23 8.52
CA LYS A 41 -22.78 -5.97 9.16
C LYS A 41 -21.62 -5.28 9.87
N ASN A 42 -20.83 -6.03 10.64
CA ASN A 42 -19.69 -5.46 11.38
C ASN A 42 -18.57 -5.00 10.44
N LEU A 43 -18.21 -5.81 9.44
CA LEU A 43 -17.24 -5.45 8.42
C LEU A 43 -17.70 -4.21 7.64
N GLY A 44 -18.98 -4.17 7.26
CA GLY A 44 -19.59 -3.02 6.58
C GLY A 44 -19.54 -1.75 7.43
N TYR A 45 -19.80 -1.84 8.74
CA TYR A 45 -19.71 -0.71 9.66
C TYR A 45 -18.29 -0.17 9.77
N VAL A 46 -17.31 -1.04 10.02
CA VAL A 46 -15.90 -0.65 10.14
C VAL A 46 -15.38 -0.08 8.82
N TRP A 47 -15.73 -0.70 7.69
CA TRP A 47 -15.37 -0.20 6.36
C TRP A 47 -16.02 1.15 6.08
N GLY A 48 -17.27 1.34 6.48
CA GLY A 48 -17.98 2.62 6.39
C GLY A 48 -17.26 3.72 7.16
N LEU A 49 -16.91 3.47 8.42
CA LEU A 49 -16.11 4.40 9.23
C LEU A 49 -14.76 4.69 8.60
N GLY A 50 -14.05 3.67 8.12
CA GLY A 50 -12.77 3.83 7.43
C GLY A 50 -12.88 4.74 6.21
N LYS A 51 -13.89 4.54 5.36
CA LYS A 51 -14.18 5.43 4.23
C LYS A 51 -14.52 6.84 4.67
N THR A 52 -15.34 7.01 5.71
CA THR A 52 -15.66 8.35 6.24
C THR A 52 -14.41 9.06 6.74
N VAL A 53 -13.55 8.38 7.49
CA VAL A 53 -12.30 8.95 8.00
C VAL A 53 -11.37 9.32 6.84
N TRP A 54 -11.23 8.42 5.86
CA TRP A 54 -10.45 8.67 4.67
C TRP A 54 -10.94 9.92 3.93
N ASN A 55 -12.20 9.92 3.49
CA ASN A 55 -12.77 11.01 2.69
C ASN A 55 -12.78 12.36 3.44
N LYS A 56 -13.06 12.34 4.75
CA LYS A 56 -13.24 13.58 5.52
C LYS A 56 -11.94 14.18 6.03
N TYR A 57 -10.97 13.35 6.40
CA TYR A 57 -9.78 13.81 7.12
C TYR A 57 -8.47 13.55 6.38
N LEU A 58 -8.37 12.44 5.64
CA LEU A 58 -7.09 11.99 5.09
C LEU A 58 -6.94 12.29 3.60
N GLU A 59 -8.02 12.23 2.83
CA GLU A 59 -8.00 12.35 1.37
C GLU A 59 -7.38 13.67 0.93
N LYS A 60 -7.85 14.81 1.46
CA LYS A 60 -7.35 16.13 1.09
C LYS A 60 -5.87 16.35 1.44
N PRO A 61 -5.40 16.15 2.68
CA PRO A 61 -3.99 16.34 3.00
C PRO A 61 -3.09 15.33 2.30
N LEU A 62 -3.49 14.06 2.19
CA LEU A 62 -2.67 13.05 1.50
C LEU A 62 -2.61 13.30 -0.01
N THR A 63 -3.71 13.72 -0.64
CA THR A 63 -3.71 14.09 -2.06
C THR A 63 -2.86 15.32 -2.32
N TYR A 64 -2.89 16.30 -1.40
CA TYR A 64 -1.98 17.46 -1.47
C TYR A 64 -0.51 17.03 -1.35
N LEU A 65 -0.17 16.24 -0.33
CA LEU A 65 1.20 15.74 -0.16
C LEU A 65 1.64 14.92 -1.39
N TRP A 66 0.76 14.04 -1.89
CA TRP A 66 1.06 13.24 -3.06
C TRP A 66 1.32 14.11 -4.31
N LYS A 67 0.41 15.03 -4.63
CA LYS A 67 0.53 15.85 -5.85
C LYS A 67 1.63 16.91 -5.71
N ASN A 68 1.60 17.69 -4.64
CA ASN A 68 2.44 18.88 -4.50
C ASN A 68 3.83 18.58 -3.95
N VAL A 69 4.01 17.52 -3.18
CA VAL A 69 5.30 17.18 -2.59
C VAL A 69 5.91 15.99 -3.34
N PHE A 70 5.23 14.86 -3.39
CA PHE A 70 5.83 13.67 -4.00
C PHE A 70 5.94 13.78 -5.53
N VAL A 71 4.86 14.11 -6.22
CA VAL A 71 4.86 14.16 -7.70
C VAL A 71 5.69 15.34 -8.21
N ASN A 72 5.43 16.55 -7.70
CA ASN A 72 6.13 17.74 -8.18
C ASN A 72 7.61 17.76 -7.80
N LEU A 73 7.96 17.41 -6.55
CA LEU A 73 9.36 17.47 -6.14
C LEU A 73 10.09 16.21 -6.62
N LEU A 74 9.60 15.01 -6.33
CA LEU A 74 10.40 13.79 -6.54
C LEU A 74 10.17 13.16 -7.91
N TRP A 75 8.90 12.98 -8.31
CA TRP A 75 8.56 12.19 -9.49
C TRP A 75 8.93 12.86 -10.80
N GLY A 76 8.60 14.16 -10.96
CA GLY A 76 8.90 14.90 -12.19
C GLY A 76 10.40 14.95 -12.47
N SER A 77 11.21 15.27 -11.45
CA SER A 77 12.67 15.27 -11.58
C SER A 77 13.23 13.89 -11.87
N PHE A 78 12.68 12.85 -11.24
CA PHE A 78 13.06 11.47 -11.52
C PHE A 78 12.81 11.09 -12.98
N THR A 79 11.59 11.32 -13.50
CA THR A 79 11.22 10.93 -14.88
C THR A 79 12.01 11.71 -15.92
N SER A 80 12.23 13.02 -15.74
CA SER A 80 13.03 13.83 -16.67
C SER A 80 14.48 13.36 -16.73
N ASN A 81 15.05 12.97 -15.58
CA ASN A 81 16.39 12.40 -15.53
C ASN A 81 16.48 11.03 -16.21
N MET A 82 15.47 10.17 -16.02
CA MET A 82 15.40 8.89 -16.72
C MET A 82 15.30 9.07 -18.24
N GLU A 83 14.48 10.01 -18.70
CA GLU A 83 14.32 10.29 -20.13
C GLU A 83 15.63 10.80 -20.74
N ARG A 84 16.35 11.68 -20.03
CA ARG A 84 17.68 12.14 -20.44
C ARG A 84 18.69 11.00 -20.55
N ILE A 85 18.76 10.10 -19.57
CA ILE A 85 19.66 8.94 -19.63
C ILE A 85 19.30 8.04 -20.82
N LYS A 86 18.01 7.78 -21.04
CA LYS A 86 17.54 6.98 -22.17
C LYS A 86 17.92 7.59 -23.52
N GLY A 87 17.94 8.92 -23.62
CA GLY A 87 18.41 9.66 -24.79
C GLY A 87 19.93 9.77 -24.93
N GLY A 88 20.71 9.13 -24.05
CA GLY A 88 22.19 9.17 -24.07
C GLY A 88 22.82 10.36 -23.36
N GLY A 89 22.04 11.18 -22.64
CA GLY A 89 22.53 12.30 -21.85
C GLY A 89 23.00 11.88 -20.45
N THR A 90 24.00 12.57 -19.91
CA THR A 90 24.53 12.33 -18.56
C THR A 90 23.76 13.14 -17.52
N ILE A 91 23.67 12.63 -16.29
CA ILE A 91 23.16 13.40 -15.14
C ILE A 91 24.29 14.26 -14.59
N THR A 92 24.08 15.58 -14.48
CA THR A 92 25.03 16.50 -13.87
C THR A 92 24.51 17.00 -12.52
N PRO A 93 25.39 17.57 -11.68
CA PRO A 93 24.98 18.31 -10.49
C PRO A 93 24.02 19.50 -10.75
N SER A 94 23.80 19.82 -12.02
CA SER A 94 22.74 20.68 -12.54
C SER A 94 21.32 20.38 -12.08
N ASN A 95 21.02 19.09 -12.23
CA ASN A 95 19.71 18.63 -12.67
C ASN A 95 19.32 17.30 -12.01
N TRP A 96 20.15 16.82 -11.09
CA TRP A 96 19.86 15.78 -10.10
C TRP A 96 18.91 16.19 -8.97
N ILE A 97 18.77 17.49 -8.68
CA ILE A 97 17.90 18.01 -7.61
C ILE A 97 16.63 18.58 -8.27
N PRO A 98 15.46 18.37 -7.67
CA PRO A 98 14.24 19.02 -8.10
C PRO A 98 14.41 20.54 -8.13
N GLN A 99 14.19 21.14 -9.30
CA GLN A 99 14.14 22.59 -9.48
C GLN A 99 12.76 23.02 -8.98
N ILE A 100 12.69 23.39 -7.71
CA ILE A 100 11.45 23.72 -6.99
C ILE A 100 11.40 25.21 -6.71
#